data_AF-A0A4U1BUD4-F1
#
_entry.id   AF-A0A4U1BUD4-F1
#
_cell.length_a   1.000
_cell.length_b   1.000
_cell.length_c   1.000
_cell.angle_alpha   90.00
_cell.angle_beta   90.00
_cell.angle_gamma   90.00
#
_symmetry.space_group_name_H-M   'P 1'
#
loop_
_entity.id
_entity.type
_entity.pdbx_description
1 polymer ?
#
loop_
_entity_poly.entity_id
_entity_poly.type
_entity_poly.pdbx_seq_one_letter_code
_entity_poly.pdbx_strand_id
1 'polypeptide(L)'
;MVGVGGSSPLGRTKLHWPALLSGLFAFPYQKTWFTVSDLVTVLGDNQMKRNSGFTLIELVVVIIILGVLAVVALPKFISSGSEAHQAVVDSTFSKFKESVRLYHYGWLTEGTGQAVENLASFGDGTVDSNDAGYPINTDGSGQIKGEECGKLWQAMVNSDLTITSHAGSTFDGDKSVQIKYWYGSDHCYYIYVGEHNELGVNLPHLTYYPADGSTEITYAAYGNNS
;
A
#
# COMPACT_ATOMS: atom_id res chain seq x y z
N MET A 1 -72.80 46.32 -6.99
CA MET A 1 -71.96 46.71 -5.85
C MET A 1 -70.59 46.08 -6.08
N VAL A 2 -69.62 46.88 -6.54
CA VAL A 2 -68.41 47.27 -5.77
C VAL A 2 -67.60 46.02 -5.34
N GLY A 3 -66.35 45.77 -5.73
CA GLY A 3 -65.40 46.55 -6.51
C GLY A 3 -64.00 45.89 -6.46
N VAL A 4 -63.13 46.38 -7.36
CA VAL A 4 -61.67 46.64 -7.23
C VAL A 4 -60.77 45.52 -6.69
N GLY A 5 -59.88 44.94 -7.51
CA GLY A 5 -58.43 45.24 -7.48
C GLY A 5 -57.68 44.18 -6.65
N GLY A 6 -56.44 43.79 -6.88
CA GLY A 6 -55.38 44.27 -7.74
C GLY A 6 -54.21 43.27 -7.60
N SER A 7 -53.33 43.31 -8.58
CA SER A 7 -52.18 42.43 -8.81
C SER A 7 -50.98 42.65 -7.88
N SER A 8 -50.16 41.58 -7.75
CA SER A 8 -48.69 41.54 -7.52
C SER A 8 -48.12 41.83 -6.11
N PRO A 9 -46.83 41.54 -5.80
CA PRO A 9 -45.95 40.42 -6.17
C PRO A 9 -45.17 39.79 -4.97
N LEU A 10 -44.47 38.69 -5.26
CA LEU A 10 -43.36 38.03 -4.56
C LEU A 10 -42.74 38.75 -3.34
N GLY A 11 -42.97 38.19 -2.14
CA GLY A 11 -42.29 38.58 -0.91
C GLY A 11 -40.89 37.97 -0.80
N ARG A 12 -39.87 38.83 -0.90
CA ARG A 12 -38.48 38.54 -0.49
C ARG A 12 -38.42 38.24 1.00
N THR A 13 -37.96 37.04 1.38
CA THR A 13 -37.54 36.76 2.75
C THR A 13 -36.21 37.48 3.01
N LYS A 14 -36.28 38.54 3.82
CA LYS A 14 -35.09 39.21 4.37
C LYS A 14 -34.42 38.29 5.38
N LEU A 15 -33.17 37.93 5.11
CA LEU A 15 -32.26 37.31 6.06
C LEU A 15 -31.96 38.33 7.17
N HIS A 16 -32.61 38.21 8.32
CA HIS A 16 -32.29 39.00 9.50
C HIS A 16 -31.11 38.34 10.21
N TRP A 17 -29.96 39.01 10.20
CA TRP A 17 -28.84 38.67 11.07
C TRP A 17 -29.09 39.32 12.44
N PRO A 18 -29.18 38.59 13.56
CA PRO A 18 -29.17 39.23 14.87
C PRO A 18 -27.73 39.64 15.19
N ALA A 19 -27.50 40.95 15.21
CA ALA A 19 -26.36 41.56 15.87
C ALA A 19 -26.55 41.40 17.38
N LEU A 20 -25.81 40.46 17.99
CA LEU A 20 -25.65 40.40 19.44
C LEU A 20 -24.19 40.08 19.78
N LEU A 21 -23.67 40.94 20.66
CA LEU A 21 -22.51 40.74 21.52
C LEU A 21 -21.14 40.99 20.89
N SER A 22 -20.85 42.28 20.74
CA SER A 22 -19.54 42.87 20.97
C SER A 22 -19.01 42.49 22.36
N GLY A 23 -18.42 41.31 22.47
CA GLY A 23 -17.57 40.90 23.57
C GLY A 23 -16.12 41.23 23.23
N LEU A 24 -15.63 42.36 23.73
CA LEU A 24 -14.21 42.66 23.88
C LEU A 24 -13.59 41.64 24.86
N PHE A 25 -13.15 40.51 24.35
CA PHE A 25 -12.17 39.68 25.05
C PHE A 25 -10.78 40.20 24.69
N ALA A 26 -10.25 41.06 25.56
CA ALA A 26 -8.83 41.29 25.67
C ALA A 26 -8.17 39.97 26.15
N PHE A 27 -7.61 39.22 25.21
CA PHE A 27 -6.69 38.13 25.53
C PHE A 27 -5.27 38.69 25.60
N PRO A 28 -4.60 38.69 26.76
CA PRO A 28 -3.16 38.93 26.81
C PRO A 28 -2.48 37.63 26.38
N TYR A 29 -2.17 37.49 25.09
CA TYR A 29 -1.33 36.40 24.60
C TYR A 29 0.09 36.94 24.32
N GLN A 30 0.85 37.13 25.40
CA GLN A 30 2.31 37.05 25.32
C GLN A 30 2.68 35.58 25.07
N LYS A 31 2.80 35.19 23.80
CA LYS A 31 3.73 34.13 23.39
C LYS A 31 4.34 34.56 22.08
N THR A 32 5.54 35.12 22.20
CA THR A 32 6.46 35.39 21.12
C THR A 32 6.75 34.06 20.42
N TRP A 33 6.12 33.85 19.27
CA TRP A 33 6.59 32.86 18.31
C TRP A 33 7.95 33.36 17.87
N PHE A 34 9.01 32.63 18.25
CA PHE A 34 10.36 32.89 17.78
C PHE A 34 10.33 32.72 16.26
N THR A 35 10.30 33.83 15.53
CA THR A 35 10.24 33.80 14.07
C THR A 35 11.65 33.55 13.53
N VAL A 36 11.76 32.91 12.36
CA VAL A 36 13.06 32.70 11.70
C VAL A 36 13.77 34.06 11.44
N SER A 37 13.00 35.15 11.32
CA SER A 37 13.51 36.53 11.25
C SER A 37 14.23 37.01 12.51
N ASP A 38 13.83 36.56 13.71
CA ASP A 38 14.51 36.92 14.95
C ASP A 38 15.91 36.28 15.03
N LEU A 39 16.03 35.07 14.49
CA LEU A 39 17.29 34.32 14.40
C LEU A 39 18.28 34.96 13.40
N VAL A 40 17.77 35.53 12.31
CA VAL A 40 18.57 36.26 11.31
C VAL A 40 19.05 37.61 11.85
N THR A 41 18.26 38.25 12.72
CA THR A 41 18.60 39.57 13.29
C THR A 41 19.70 39.47 14.35
N VAL A 42 19.77 38.37 15.11
CA VAL A 42 20.83 38.14 16.12
C VAL A 42 22.21 37.89 15.49
N LEU A 43 22.25 37.43 14.23
CA LEU A 43 23.49 37.04 13.55
C LEU A 43 23.99 38.07 12.53
N GLY A 44 23.28 39.19 12.34
CA GLY A 44 23.46 40.04 11.17
C GLY A 44 23.68 41.52 11.43
N ASP A 45 24.80 41.90 12.04
CA ASP A 45 25.49 43.14 11.63
C ASP A 45 26.99 43.10 11.94
N ASN A 46 27.80 42.97 10.88
CA ASN A 46 29.08 43.66 10.78
C ASN A 46 29.62 43.55 9.35
N GLN A 47 29.44 44.63 8.59
CA GLN A 47 30.17 44.89 7.35
C GLN A 47 31.65 45.18 7.70
N MET A 48 32.59 44.33 7.23
CA MET A 48 33.81 44.72 6.49
C MET A 48 34.86 43.59 6.41
N LYS A 49 35.32 43.37 5.17
CA LYS A 49 36.52 42.67 4.65
C LYS A 49 36.42 41.17 4.33
N ARG A 50 36.60 40.91 3.03
CA ARG A 50 36.69 39.61 2.36
C ARG A 50 38.04 38.95 2.68
N ASN A 51 38.07 38.13 3.73
CA ASN A 51 39.08 37.10 3.90
C ASN A 51 38.43 35.75 3.58
N SER A 52 38.92 35.06 2.55
CA SER A 52 38.40 33.78 2.07
C SER A 52 38.93 32.59 2.90
N GLY A 53 38.63 32.60 4.20
CA GLY A 53 38.89 31.48 5.10
C GLY A 53 37.59 31.01 5.73
N PHE A 54 37.40 29.69 5.80
CA PHE A 54 36.24 29.06 6.45
C PHE A 54 36.15 29.60 7.88
N THR A 55 35.08 30.31 8.20
CA THR A 55 34.93 30.90 9.54
C THR A 55 34.47 29.81 10.52
N LEU A 56 34.88 29.89 11.78
CA LEU A 56 34.43 28.91 12.80
C LEU A 56 32.91 28.93 12.95
N ILE A 57 32.28 30.10 12.80
CA ILE A 57 30.82 30.26 12.85
C ILE A 57 30.12 29.56 11.68
N GLU A 58 30.70 29.57 10.49
CA GLU A 58 30.16 28.88 9.31
C GLU A 58 30.10 27.38 9.53
N LEU A 59 31.13 26.79 10.13
CA LEU A 59 31.12 25.37 10.50
C LEU A 59 30.10 25.06 11.60
N VAL A 60 29.96 25.94 12.61
CA VAL A 60 29.00 25.75 13.71
C VAL A 60 27.55 25.80 13.22
N VAL A 61 27.21 26.75 12.35
CA VAL A 61 25.85 26.83 11.79
C VAL A 61 25.53 25.59 10.96
N VAL A 62 26.49 25.07 10.18
CA VAL A 62 26.29 23.84 9.39
C VAL A 62 25.98 22.64 10.27
N ILE A 63 26.74 22.40 11.34
CA ILE A 63 26.46 21.25 12.23
C ILE A 63 25.14 21.40 12.99
N ILE A 64 24.72 22.64 13.32
CA ILE A 64 23.43 22.90 13.95
C ILE A 64 22.29 22.57 12.97
N ILE A 65 22.38 23.03 11.73
CA ILE A 65 21.40 22.71 10.69
C ILE A 65 21.34 21.19 10.45
N LEU A 66 22.49 20.52 10.32
CA LEU A 66 22.56 19.07 10.17
C LEU A 66 21.98 18.35 11.40
N GLY A 67 22.20 18.86 12.61
CA GLY A 67 21.62 18.31 13.84
C GLY A 67 20.10 18.37 13.88
N VAL A 68 19.51 19.50 13.50
CA VAL A 68 18.04 19.65 13.44
C VAL A 68 17.44 18.74 12.36
N LEU A 69 18.07 18.68 11.17
CA LEU A 69 17.61 17.80 10.08
C LEU A 69 17.67 16.31 10.49
N ALA A 70 18.71 15.90 11.20
CA ALA A 70 18.87 14.51 11.66
C ALA A 70 17.76 14.10 12.63
N VAL A 71 17.43 14.96 13.60
CA VAL A 71 16.38 14.67 14.60
C VAL A 71 15.00 14.49 13.96
N VAL A 72 14.68 15.27 12.93
CA VAL A 72 13.38 15.17 12.23
C VAL A 72 13.33 13.98 11.26
N ALA A 73 14.44 13.64 10.60
CA ALA A 73 14.49 12.58 9.58
C ALA A 73 14.62 11.16 10.17
N LEU A 74 15.33 11.01 11.29
CA LEU A 74 15.61 9.71 11.91
C LEU A 74 14.37 8.83 12.20
N PRO A 75 13.29 9.35 12.83
CA PRO A 75 12.14 8.50 13.16
C PRO A 75 11.47 7.91 11.90
N LYS A 76 11.38 8.69 10.82
CA LYS A 76 10.83 8.23 9.54
C LYS A 76 11.70 7.18 8.88
N PHE A 77 13.03 7.32 8.97
CA PHE A 77 13.96 6.35 8.39
C PHE A 77 13.82 4.96 9.02
N ILE A 78 13.56 4.89 10.33
CA ILE A 78 13.41 3.61 11.05
C ILE A 78 12.10 2.90 10.69
N SER A 79 10.97 3.62 10.49
CA SER A 79 9.68 3.00 10.16
C SER A 79 9.49 2.67 8.68
N SER A 80 10.25 3.31 7.78
CA SER A 80 10.07 3.17 6.32
C SER A 80 10.26 1.75 5.81
N GLY A 81 11.10 0.93 6.46
CA GLY A 81 11.35 -0.46 6.04
C GLY A 81 10.13 -1.37 6.21
N SER A 82 9.50 -1.34 7.39
CA SER A 82 8.29 -2.14 7.66
C SER A 82 7.09 -1.67 6.85
N GLU A 83 6.94 -0.36 6.68
CA GLU A 83 5.88 0.22 5.85
C GLU A 83 6.05 -0.17 4.36
N ALA A 84 7.29 -0.17 3.86
CA ALA A 84 7.58 -0.62 2.51
C ALA A 84 7.25 -2.11 2.31
N HIS A 85 7.61 -2.96 3.28
CA HIS A 85 7.31 -4.40 3.23
C HIS A 85 5.79 -4.65 3.20
N GLN A 86 5.04 -3.98 4.08
CA GLN A 86 3.58 -4.09 4.09
C GLN A 86 2.95 -3.60 2.78
N ALA A 87 3.45 -2.50 2.22
CA ALA A 87 2.99 -2.01 0.92
C ALA A 87 3.25 -3.00 -0.22
N VAL A 88 4.38 -3.73 -0.18
CA VAL A 88 4.68 -4.79 -1.16
C VAL A 88 3.70 -5.96 -1.00
N VAL A 89 3.41 -6.40 0.22
CA VAL A 89 2.42 -7.45 0.50
C VAL A 89 1.07 -7.07 -0.08
N ASP A 90 0.54 -5.92 0.33
CA ASP A 90 -0.81 -5.48 -0.05
C ASP A 90 -0.92 -5.32 -1.56
N SER A 91 0.11 -4.73 -2.20
CA SER A 91 0.17 -4.58 -3.66
C SER A 91 0.19 -5.93 -4.36
N THR A 92 1.04 -6.85 -3.91
CA THR A 92 1.27 -8.13 -4.58
C THR A 92 0.09 -9.07 -4.42
N PHE A 93 -0.47 -9.18 -3.22
CA PHE A 93 -1.62 -10.03 -2.93
C PHE A 93 -2.89 -9.50 -3.59
N SER A 94 -3.07 -8.17 -3.62
CA SER A 94 -4.17 -7.55 -4.37
C SER A 94 -4.03 -7.80 -5.87
N LYS A 95 -2.82 -7.70 -6.45
CA LYS A 95 -2.58 -8.05 -7.85
C LYS A 95 -3.00 -9.48 -8.17
N PHE A 96 -2.62 -10.45 -7.35
CA PHE A 96 -3.04 -11.84 -7.53
C PHE A 96 -4.57 -11.97 -7.54
N LYS A 97 -5.24 -11.39 -6.53
CA LYS A 97 -6.70 -11.43 -6.42
C LYS A 97 -7.41 -10.77 -7.60
N GLU A 98 -6.96 -9.59 -8.02
CA GLU A 98 -7.56 -8.91 -9.19
C GLU A 98 -7.25 -9.65 -10.48
N SER A 99 -6.07 -10.25 -10.60
CA SER A 99 -5.71 -11.12 -11.73
C SER A 99 -6.64 -12.31 -11.88
N VAL A 100 -6.99 -13.00 -10.76
CA VAL A 100 -7.99 -14.09 -10.76
C VAL A 100 -9.34 -13.61 -11.29
N ARG A 101 -9.79 -12.41 -10.90
CA ARG A 101 -11.05 -11.83 -11.38
C ARG A 101 -10.99 -11.46 -12.85
N LEU A 102 -9.90 -10.84 -13.29
CA LEU A 102 -9.69 -10.48 -14.70
C LEU A 102 -9.65 -11.72 -15.58
N TYR A 103 -8.97 -12.77 -15.14
CA TYR A 103 -8.97 -14.08 -15.80
C TYR A 103 -10.40 -14.62 -15.92
N HIS A 104 -11.14 -14.65 -14.82
CA HIS A 104 -12.52 -15.14 -14.82
C HIS A 104 -13.42 -14.32 -15.76
N TYR A 105 -13.25 -13.01 -15.84
CA TYR A 105 -13.96 -12.18 -16.81
C TYR A 105 -13.58 -12.51 -18.25
N GLY A 106 -12.30 -12.74 -18.54
CA GLY A 106 -11.85 -13.21 -19.86
C GLY A 106 -12.54 -14.53 -20.25
N TRP A 107 -12.56 -15.50 -19.33
CA TRP A 107 -13.24 -16.78 -19.52
C TRP A 107 -14.75 -16.61 -19.80
N LEU A 108 -15.44 -15.74 -19.05
CA LEU A 108 -16.86 -15.44 -19.29
C LEU A 108 -17.13 -14.87 -20.69
N THR A 109 -16.16 -14.16 -21.28
CA THR A 109 -16.32 -13.60 -22.64
C THR A 109 -16.20 -14.65 -23.75
N GLU A 110 -15.53 -15.78 -23.49
CA GLU A 110 -15.43 -16.87 -24.48
C GLU A 110 -16.71 -17.71 -24.57
N GLY A 111 -17.53 -17.70 -23.52
CA GLY A 111 -18.85 -18.35 -23.52
C GLY A 111 -18.80 -19.87 -23.62
N THR A 112 -17.67 -20.50 -23.26
CA THR A 112 -17.46 -21.95 -23.35
C THR A 112 -18.22 -22.72 -22.26
N GLY A 113 -18.32 -22.13 -21.06
CA GLY A 113 -18.92 -22.79 -19.88
C GLY A 113 -18.19 -24.06 -19.45
N GLN A 114 -16.95 -24.26 -19.90
CA GLN A 114 -16.08 -25.42 -19.66
C GLN A 114 -14.66 -24.93 -19.40
N ALA A 115 -13.76 -25.81 -18.96
CA ALA A 115 -12.34 -25.51 -18.86
C ALA A 115 -11.79 -24.97 -20.18
N VAL A 116 -10.95 -23.93 -20.10
CA VAL A 116 -10.24 -23.33 -21.23
C VAL A 116 -8.75 -23.49 -20.98
N GLU A 117 -8.05 -24.06 -21.94
CA GLU A 117 -6.60 -24.05 -21.99
C GLU A 117 -6.12 -22.76 -22.66
N ASN A 118 -5.05 -22.15 -22.15
CA ASN A 118 -4.36 -21.02 -22.76
C ASN A 118 -5.31 -19.86 -23.10
N LEU A 119 -6.00 -19.31 -22.10
CA LEU A 119 -7.00 -18.26 -22.28
C LEU A 119 -6.38 -17.02 -22.96
N ALA A 120 -6.63 -16.87 -24.26
CA ALA A 120 -5.97 -15.87 -25.09
C ALA A 120 -6.29 -14.41 -24.71
N SER A 121 -7.41 -14.19 -24.00
CA SER A 121 -7.84 -12.87 -23.54
C SER A 121 -7.15 -12.40 -22.25
N PHE A 122 -6.27 -13.22 -21.66
CA PHE A 122 -5.59 -12.93 -20.41
C PHE A 122 -4.06 -13.05 -20.53
N GLY A 123 -3.34 -12.04 -20.04
CA GLY A 123 -1.87 -12.11 -19.88
C GLY A 123 -1.13 -12.43 -21.18
N ASP A 124 -0.26 -13.44 -21.12
CA ASP A 124 0.47 -14.01 -22.25
C ASP A 124 -0.29 -15.14 -22.95
N GLY A 125 -1.52 -15.43 -22.51
CA GLY A 125 -2.35 -16.51 -23.03
C GLY A 125 -1.87 -17.90 -22.64
N THR A 126 -1.16 -18.06 -21.51
CA THR A 126 -0.65 -19.38 -21.06
C THR A 126 -1.43 -20.01 -19.92
N VAL A 127 -2.35 -19.26 -19.29
CA VAL A 127 -3.05 -19.72 -18.10
C VAL A 127 -4.27 -20.55 -18.48
N ASP A 128 -4.39 -21.72 -17.84
CA ASP A 128 -5.50 -22.65 -18.00
C ASP A 128 -6.52 -22.49 -16.88
N SER A 129 -7.80 -22.81 -17.14
CA SER A 129 -8.88 -22.80 -16.16
C SER A 129 -9.42 -24.18 -15.82
N ASN A 130 -10.07 -24.29 -14.66
CA ASN A 130 -11.02 -25.36 -14.41
C ASN A 130 -12.38 -25.10 -15.13
N ASP A 131 -13.32 -26.03 -14.96
CA ASP A 131 -14.68 -25.93 -15.53
C ASP A 131 -15.50 -24.73 -15.03
N ALA A 132 -15.14 -24.18 -13.87
CA ALA A 132 -15.77 -22.99 -13.30
C ALA A 132 -15.13 -21.67 -13.79
N GLY A 133 -14.10 -21.74 -14.64
CA GLY A 133 -13.44 -20.56 -15.20
C GLY A 133 -12.44 -19.91 -14.26
N TYR A 134 -11.85 -20.67 -13.34
CA TYR A 134 -10.82 -20.19 -12.42
C TYR A 134 -9.46 -20.78 -12.76
N PRO A 135 -8.38 -19.98 -12.66
CA PRO A 135 -7.07 -20.36 -13.16
C PRO A 135 -6.42 -21.45 -12.29
N ILE A 136 -5.81 -22.45 -12.94
CA ILE A 136 -5.27 -23.64 -12.26
C ILE A 136 -3.80 -23.88 -12.51
N ASN A 137 -3.32 -23.72 -13.74
CA ASN A 137 -1.94 -24.01 -14.10
C ASN A 137 -1.58 -23.27 -15.41
N THR A 138 -0.42 -23.61 -15.96
CA THR A 138 0.11 -23.03 -17.21
C THR A 138 0.70 -24.07 -18.16
N ASP A 139 0.41 -25.35 -17.91
CA ASP A 139 1.12 -26.47 -18.52
C ASP A 139 0.21 -27.47 -19.24
N GLY A 140 -1.09 -27.20 -19.35
CA GLY A 140 -2.04 -28.11 -20.00
C GLY A 140 -2.38 -29.34 -19.15
N SER A 141 -1.95 -29.42 -17.88
CA SER A 141 -2.19 -30.61 -17.06
C SER A 141 -3.64 -30.74 -16.57
N GLY A 142 -4.46 -29.68 -16.72
CA GLY A 142 -5.84 -29.62 -16.23
C GLY A 142 -5.98 -29.80 -14.71
N GLN A 143 -4.88 -29.69 -13.95
CA GLN A 143 -4.84 -29.85 -12.51
C GLN A 143 -3.92 -28.83 -11.85
N ILE A 144 -4.26 -28.39 -10.65
CA ILE A 144 -3.38 -27.58 -9.81
C ILE A 144 -2.85 -28.44 -8.67
N LYS A 145 -1.54 -28.72 -8.66
CA LYS A 145 -0.87 -29.54 -7.63
C LYS A 145 0.59 -29.13 -7.48
N GLY A 146 1.10 -29.18 -6.25
CA GLY A 146 2.52 -29.05 -5.96
C GLY A 146 3.13 -27.77 -6.54
N GLU A 147 4.06 -27.93 -7.50
CA GLU A 147 4.80 -26.85 -8.14
C GLU A 147 3.93 -25.89 -8.97
N GLU A 148 2.73 -26.33 -9.38
CA GLU A 148 1.83 -25.51 -10.21
C GLU A 148 1.38 -24.24 -9.50
N CYS A 149 1.31 -24.21 -8.16
CA CYS A 149 1.06 -22.97 -7.43
C CYS A 149 2.12 -21.91 -7.73
N GLY A 150 3.41 -22.31 -7.78
CA GLY A 150 4.50 -21.38 -8.06
C GLY A 150 4.44 -20.83 -9.48
N LYS A 151 4.14 -21.69 -10.47
CA LYS A 151 4.00 -21.29 -11.86
C LYS A 151 2.77 -20.39 -12.07
N LEU A 152 1.64 -20.78 -11.49
CA LEU A 152 0.41 -20.00 -11.52
C LEU A 152 0.65 -18.60 -10.93
N TRP A 153 1.32 -18.51 -9.78
CA TRP A 153 1.68 -17.23 -9.20
C TRP A 153 2.44 -16.31 -10.15
N GLN A 154 3.47 -16.86 -10.83
CA GLN A 154 4.29 -16.10 -11.78
C GLN A 154 3.45 -15.58 -12.94
N ALA A 155 2.57 -16.41 -13.50
CA ALA A 155 1.67 -16.02 -14.59
C ALA A 155 0.63 -14.98 -14.15
N MET A 156 0.18 -15.02 -12.90
CA MET A 156 -0.89 -14.14 -12.41
C MET A 156 -0.40 -12.77 -11.96
N VAL A 157 0.80 -12.68 -11.37
CA VAL A 157 1.27 -11.43 -10.72
C VAL A 157 2.33 -10.70 -11.55
N ASN A 158 3.07 -11.41 -12.40
CA ASN A 158 4.16 -10.87 -13.24
C ASN A 158 5.05 -9.87 -12.47
N SER A 159 5.68 -10.35 -11.40
CA SER A 159 6.57 -9.55 -10.56
C SER A 159 7.97 -10.17 -10.48
N ASP A 160 8.96 -9.33 -10.23
CA ASP A 160 10.36 -9.76 -10.00
C ASP A 160 10.57 -10.40 -8.62
N LEU A 161 9.49 -10.85 -7.97
CA LEU A 161 9.59 -11.44 -6.64
C LEU A 161 10.14 -12.85 -6.71
N THR A 162 11.19 -13.14 -5.96
CA THR A 162 11.73 -14.50 -5.86
C THR A 162 10.74 -15.39 -5.13
N ILE A 163 10.24 -16.40 -5.85
CA ILE A 163 9.28 -17.39 -5.34
C ILE A 163 9.91 -18.79 -5.34
N THR A 164 9.71 -19.54 -4.25
CA THR A 164 10.20 -20.91 -4.13
C THR A 164 9.17 -21.82 -3.46
N SER A 165 9.27 -23.13 -3.74
CA SER A 165 8.42 -24.10 -3.06
C SER A 165 8.82 -24.20 -1.58
N HIS A 166 7.82 -24.40 -0.74
CA HIS A 166 8.00 -24.68 0.66
C HIS A 166 8.13 -26.18 0.86
N ALA A 167 9.34 -26.65 1.22
CA ALA A 167 9.62 -28.05 1.50
C ALA A 167 9.89 -28.25 3.00
N GLY A 168 8.90 -28.73 3.75
CA GLY A 168 9.02 -29.00 5.18
C GLY A 168 9.28 -27.75 6.02
N SER A 169 9.85 -27.89 7.22
CA SER A 169 10.05 -26.78 8.19
C SER A 169 11.15 -25.77 7.84
N THR A 170 11.62 -25.72 6.60
CA THR A 170 12.76 -24.87 6.20
C THR A 170 12.31 -23.45 5.87
N PHE A 171 12.08 -22.67 6.93
CA PHE A 171 12.44 -21.26 6.94
C PHE A 171 13.93 -21.22 7.28
N ASP A 172 14.71 -21.36 6.22
CA ASP A 172 16.17 -21.53 6.17
C ASP A 172 16.93 -20.23 6.42
N GLY A 173 16.23 -19.13 6.72
CA GLY A 173 16.82 -17.80 6.85
C GLY A 173 17.31 -17.23 5.52
N ASP A 174 16.99 -17.86 4.38
CA ASP A 174 17.32 -17.35 3.06
C ASP A 174 16.55 -16.06 2.78
N LYS A 175 17.25 -14.92 2.81
CA LYS A 175 16.69 -13.59 2.56
C LYS A 175 16.55 -13.26 1.08
N SER A 176 17.01 -14.13 0.18
CA SER A 176 16.82 -13.98 -1.27
C SER A 176 15.41 -14.37 -1.72
N VAL A 177 14.73 -15.17 -0.90
CA VAL A 177 13.35 -15.61 -1.13
C VAL A 177 12.39 -14.59 -0.54
N GLN A 178 11.43 -14.16 -1.35
CA GLN A 178 10.40 -13.21 -0.91
C GLN A 178 9.05 -13.89 -0.70
N ILE A 179 8.75 -14.92 -1.48
CA ILE A 179 7.52 -15.70 -1.37
C ILE A 179 7.85 -17.18 -1.30
N LYS A 180 7.25 -17.87 -0.32
CA LYS A 180 7.20 -19.34 -0.31
C LYS A 180 5.79 -19.78 -0.68
N TYR A 181 5.67 -20.89 -1.39
CA TYR A 181 4.37 -21.47 -1.73
C TYR A 181 4.28 -22.95 -1.42
N TRP A 182 3.08 -23.44 -1.16
CA TRP A 182 2.79 -24.87 -1.15
C TRP A 182 1.38 -25.14 -1.63
N TYR A 183 1.16 -26.39 -2.00
CA TYR A 183 -0.16 -26.91 -2.31
C TYR A 183 -0.68 -27.68 -1.10
N GLY A 184 -1.85 -27.28 -0.60
CA GLY A 184 -2.60 -28.01 0.42
C GLY A 184 -3.36 -29.20 -0.18
N SER A 185 -4.52 -29.54 0.38
CA SER A 185 -5.42 -30.54 -0.21
C SER A 185 -6.03 -30.07 -1.53
N ASP A 186 -6.51 -28.82 -1.54
CA ASP A 186 -7.43 -28.26 -2.55
C ASP A 186 -7.21 -26.76 -2.78
N HIS A 187 -6.11 -26.19 -2.28
CA HIS A 187 -5.80 -24.77 -2.38
C HIS A 187 -4.29 -24.52 -2.39
N CYS A 188 -3.90 -23.42 -3.01
CA CYS A 188 -2.53 -22.92 -2.98
C CYS A 188 -2.36 -21.93 -1.84
N TYR A 189 -1.23 -22.03 -1.16
CA TYR A 189 -0.83 -21.05 -0.18
C TYR A 189 0.41 -20.29 -0.67
N TYR A 190 0.41 -18.99 -0.43
CA TYR A 190 1.52 -18.09 -0.69
C TYR A 190 1.80 -17.28 0.56
N ILE A 191 3.00 -17.42 1.12
CA ILE A 191 3.44 -16.67 2.28
C ILE A 191 4.52 -15.68 1.85
N TYR A 192 4.32 -14.41 2.17
CA TYR A 192 5.35 -13.41 1.94
C TYR A 192 6.27 -13.36 3.14
N VAL A 193 7.52 -13.76 2.93
CA VAL A 193 8.54 -13.90 3.99
C VAL A 193 9.47 -12.70 4.02
N GLY A 194 9.79 -12.13 2.84
CA GLY A 194 10.80 -11.07 2.67
C GLY A 194 12.04 -11.26 3.55
N GLU A 195 12.36 -10.27 4.40
CA GLU A 195 13.51 -10.34 5.31
C GLU A 195 13.26 -11.20 6.57
N HIS A 196 12.01 -11.59 6.81
CA HIS A 196 11.54 -12.31 8.00
C HIS A 196 11.33 -13.81 7.71
N ASN A 197 12.29 -14.45 7.04
CA ASN A 197 12.29 -15.89 6.77
C ASN A 197 12.70 -16.71 8.02
N GLU A 198 11.97 -16.54 9.13
CA GLU A 198 12.24 -17.16 10.44
C GLU A 198 10.96 -17.76 11.05
N LEU A 199 11.09 -18.85 11.83
CA LEU A 199 9.96 -19.49 12.51
C LEU A 199 9.35 -18.60 13.61
N GLY A 200 8.04 -18.70 13.82
CA GLY A 200 7.31 -18.03 14.90
C GLY A 200 6.96 -16.57 14.62
N VAL A 201 7.27 -16.06 13.44
CA VAL A 201 6.89 -14.72 12.99
C VAL A 201 5.48 -14.77 12.37
N ASN A 202 4.64 -13.79 12.74
CA ASN A 202 3.35 -13.57 12.06
C ASN A 202 3.62 -13.00 10.67
N LEU A 203 3.35 -13.78 9.64
CA LEU A 203 3.54 -13.38 8.25
C LEU A 203 2.18 -13.28 7.54
N PRO A 204 2.07 -12.49 6.47
CA PRO A 204 0.86 -12.43 5.66
C PRO A 204 0.80 -13.62 4.69
N HIS A 205 -0.34 -14.30 4.69
CA HIS A 205 -0.60 -15.51 3.91
C HIS A 205 -1.75 -15.22 2.94
N LEU A 206 -1.58 -15.55 1.66
CA LEU A 206 -2.67 -15.61 0.69
C LEU A 206 -3.01 -17.08 0.44
N THR A 207 -4.24 -17.46 0.72
CA THR A 207 -4.81 -18.75 0.34
C THR A 207 -5.68 -18.56 -0.90
N TYR A 208 -5.44 -19.36 -1.94
CA TYR A 208 -6.19 -19.36 -3.18
C TYR A 208 -6.91 -20.69 -3.36
N TYR A 209 -8.23 -20.65 -3.51
CA TYR A 209 -9.09 -21.80 -3.74
C TYR A 209 -9.45 -21.89 -5.24
N PRO A 210 -8.86 -22.82 -6.00
CA PRO A 210 -9.09 -22.90 -7.43
C PRO A 210 -10.51 -23.35 -7.77
N ALA A 211 -11.18 -24.07 -6.86
CA ALA A 211 -12.55 -24.55 -7.07
C ALA A 211 -13.56 -23.41 -7.33
N ASP A 212 -13.43 -22.29 -6.63
CA ASP A 212 -14.37 -21.17 -6.69
C ASP A 212 -13.70 -19.80 -6.90
N GLY A 213 -12.38 -19.77 -7.09
CA GLY A 213 -11.61 -18.55 -7.30
C GLY A 213 -11.48 -17.66 -6.08
N SER A 214 -11.92 -18.11 -4.90
CA SER A 214 -11.85 -17.31 -3.69
C SER A 214 -10.41 -17.15 -3.21
N THR A 215 -10.12 -15.99 -2.63
CA THR A 215 -8.82 -15.65 -2.05
C THR A 215 -9.01 -15.15 -0.63
N GLU A 216 -8.27 -15.70 0.31
CA GLU A 216 -8.25 -15.24 1.71
C GLU A 216 -6.87 -14.71 2.05
N ILE A 217 -6.81 -13.55 2.72
CA ILE A 217 -5.56 -13.00 3.24
C ILE A 217 -5.63 -13.07 4.77
N THR A 218 -4.72 -13.80 5.38
CA THR A 218 -4.62 -13.96 6.84
C THR A 218 -3.24 -13.59 7.33
N TYR A 219 -3.11 -13.36 8.63
CA TYR A 219 -1.83 -13.18 9.31
C TYR A 219 -1.72 -14.25 10.39
N ALA A 220 -0.74 -15.14 10.28
CA ALA A 220 -0.55 -16.19 11.26
C ALA A 220 0.93 -16.48 11.50
N ALA A 221 1.24 -16.95 12.71
CA ALA A 221 2.59 -17.32 13.09
C ALA A 221 2.92 -18.66 12.44
N TYR A 222 4.03 -18.71 11.72
CA TYR A 222 4.47 -19.95 11.12
C TYR A 222 5.13 -20.85 12.19
N GLY A 223 4.50 -21.95 12.59
CA GLY A 223 5.03 -22.85 13.63
C GLY A 223 4.19 -24.09 13.95
N ASN A 224 4.75 -25.25 13.65
CA ASN A 224 4.48 -26.60 14.19
C ASN A 224 3.16 -27.33 13.91
N ASN A 225 2.25 -26.87 13.04
CA ASN A 225 1.17 -27.70 12.46
C ASN A 225 0.44 -26.92 11.35
N SER A 226 1.11 -26.65 10.23
CA SER A 226 0.49 -26.11 9.01
C SER A 226 0.86 -26.99 7.83
#